data_AF-A0A2V6FG97-F1
#
_entry.id   AF-A0A2V6FG97-F1
#
_cell.length_a   1.000
_cell.length_b   1.000
_cell.length_c   1.000
_cell.angle_alpha   90.00
_cell.angle_beta   90.00
_cell.angle_gamma   90.00
#
_symmetry.space_group_name_H-M   'P 1'
#
loop_
_entity.id
_entity.type
_entity.pdbx_description
1 polymer ?
#
loop_
_entity_poly.entity_id
_entity_poly.type
_entity_poly.pdbx_seq_one_letter_code
_entity_poly.pdbx_strand_id
1 'polypeptide(L)'
;MECAAANLAQALRERLAAIRDEQSRHNETKHVARLRTISEKIDRLQEELPRPVDPRLAHYLHRKSYDKALEYLERVIAASEK
;
A
#
# COMPACT_ATOMS: atom_id res chain seq x y z
N MET A 1 6.41 -5.84 17.32
CA MET A 1 5.20 -6.33 16.63
C MET A 1 5.06 -5.51 15.37
N GLU A 2 5.27 -6.11 14.20
CA GLU A 2 5.06 -5.41 12.94
C GLU A 2 3.56 -5.12 12.80
N CYS A 3 3.19 -3.86 12.98
CA CYS A 3 1.80 -3.41 12.87
C CYS A 3 1.32 -3.66 11.43
N ALA A 4 0.10 -4.19 11.26
CA ALA A 4 -0.52 -4.38 9.94
C ALA A 4 -0.46 -3.11 9.06
N ALA A 5 -0.53 -1.93 9.70
CA ALA A 5 -0.33 -0.62 9.07
C ALA A 5 1.06 -0.45 8.42
N ALA A 6 2.14 -0.90 9.07
CA ALA A 6 3.50 -0.83 8.55
C ALA A 6 3.69 -1.77 7.34
N ASN A 7 3.13 -2.98 7.42
CA ASN A 7 3.10 -3.91 6.29
C ASN A 7 2.33 -3.32 5.09
N LEU A 8 1.19 -2.68 5.34
CA LEU A 8 0.40 -2.02 4.31
C LEU A 8 1.15 -0.84 3.69
N ALA A 9 1.80 0.00 4.49
CA ALA A 9 2.62 1.10 4.02
C ALA A 9 3.75 0.60 3.11
N GLN A 10 4.44 -0.47 3.51
CA GLN A 10 5.49 -1.07 2.69
C GLN A 10 4.94 -1.57 1.35
N ALA A 11 3.82 -2.30 1.35
CA ALA A 11 3.20 -2.80 0.12
C ALA A 11 2.76 -1.66 -0.83
N LEU A 12 2.25 -0.55 -0.29
CA LEU A 12 1.91 0.65 -1.07
C LEU A 12 3.15 1.28 -1.69
N ARG A 13 4.25 1.39 -0.94
CA ARG A 13 5.53 1.89 -1.42
C ARG A 13 6.09 1.01 -2.54
N GLU A 14 6.05 -0.31 -2.36
CA GLU A 14 6.43 -1.29 -3.39
C GLU A 14 5.61 -1.09 -4.68
N ARG A 15 4.30 -0.85 -4.56
CA ARG A 15 3.43 -0.60 -5.72
C ARG A 15 3.80 0.69 -6.44
N LEU A 16 4.00 1.78 -5.71
CA LEU A 16 4.37 3.07 -6.29
C LEU A 16 5.74 3.02 -6.96
N ALA A 17 6.71 2.34 -6.34
CA ALA A 17 8.01 2.09 -6.93
C ALA A 17 7.91 1.25 -8.20
N ALA A 18 7.09 0.19 -8.18
CA ALA A 18 6.84 -0.63 -9.36
C ALA A 18 6.24 0.20 -10.50
N ILE A 19 5.26 1.08 -10.25
CA ILE A 19 4.67 1.95 -11.28
C ILE A 19 5.69 2.98 -11.82
N ARG A 20 6.58 3.50 -10.97
CA ARG A 20 7.65 4.45 -11.36
C ARG A 20 8.80 3.77 -12.10
N ASP A 21 8.93 2.45 -12.01
CA ASP A 21 9.96 1.68 -12.69
C ASP A 21 9.67 1.59 -14.20
N GLU A 22 10.12 2.62 -14.92
CA GLU A 22 9.98 2.76 -16.37
C GLU A 22 10.70 1.68 -17.17
N GLN A 23 11.72 1.02 -16.59
CA GLN A 23 12.50 -0.04 -17.22
C GLN A 23 11.68 -1.30 -17.50
N SER A 24 10.57 -1.46 -16.79
CA SER A 24 9.68 -2.61 -16.96
C SER A 24 8.82 -2.54 -18.24
N ARG A 25 8.88 -1.45 -19.02
CA ARG A 25 8.20 -1.33 -20.33
C ARG A 25 8.65 -2.39 -21.34
N HIS A 26 9.87 -2.92 -21.22
CA HIS A 26 10.35 -4.01 -22.07
C HIS A 26 9.75 -5.38 -21.72
N ASN A 27 9.07 -5.51 -20.57
CA ASN A 27 8.51 -6.79 -20.12
C ASN A 27 7.18 -6.58 -19.37
N GLU A 28 6.21 -6.01 -20.10
CA GLU A 28 4.87 -5.65 -19.62
C GLU A 28 4.21 -6.80 -18.85
N THR A 29 4.34 -8.05 -19.32
CA THR A 29 3.73 -9.22 -18.67
C THR A 29 4.26 -9.43 -17.25
N LYS A 30 5.58 -9.32 -17.04
CA LYS A 30 6.18 -9.43 -15.70
C LYS A 30 5.80 -8.23 -14.83
N HIS A 31 5.72 -7.05 -15.42
CA HIS A 31 5.31 -5.84 -14.72
C HIS A 31 3.88 -5.95 -14.17
N VAL A 32 2.94 -6.31 -15.02
CA VAL A 32 1.52 -6.45 -14.68
C VAL A 32 1.34 -7.57 -13.65
N ALA A 33 2.04 -8.70 -13.78
CA ALA A 33 2.02 -9.76 -12.78
C ALA A 33 2.50 -9.27 -11.41
N ARG A 34 3.61 -8.52 -11.36
CA ARG A 34 4.14 -7.93 -10.11
C ARG A 34 3.15 -6.94 -9.50
N LEU A 35 2.57 -6.04 -10.30
CA LEU A 35 1.54 -5.12 -9.82
C LEU A 35 0.34 -5.87 -9.25
N ARG A 36 -0.11 -6.94 -9.92
CA ARG A 36 -1.22 -7.76 -9.43
C ARG A 36 -0.90 -8.40 -8.08
N THR A 37 0.26 -9.03 -7.94
CA THR A 37 0.70 -9.63 -6.67
C THR A 37 0.74 -8.60 -5.54
N ILE A 38 1.26 -7.39 -5.80
CA ILE A 38 1.28 -6.33 -4.79
C ILE A 38 -0.15 -5.86 -4.45
N SER A 39 -1.04 -5.75 -5.44
CA SER A 39 -2.45 -5.44 -5.21
C SER A 39 -3.14 -6.46 -4.30
N GLU A 40 -2.95 -7.76 -4.56
CA GLU A 40 -3.52 -8.82 -3.73
C GLU A 40 -2.96 -8.81 -2.31
N LYS A 41 -1.66 -8.50 -2.16
CA LYS A 41 -1.02 -8.29 -0.85
C LYS A 41 -1.65 -7.12 -0.09
N ILE A 42 -1.88 -5.99 -0.78
CA ILE A 42 -2.55 -4.81 -0.20
C ILE A 42 -3.95 -5.16 0.30
N ASP A 43 -4.72 -5.90 -0.49
CA ASP A 43 -6.10 -6.30 -0.14
C ASP A 43 -6.14 -7.15 1.13
N ARG A 44 -5.28 -8.18 1.22
CA ARG A 44 -5.15 -9.00 2.43
C ARG A 44 -4.75 -8.17 3.65
N LEU A 45 -3.76 -7.29 3.49
CA LEU A 45 -3.31 -6.43 4.58
C LEU A 45 -4.38 -5.45 5.05
N GLN A 46 -5.28 -5.02 4.16
CA GLN A 46 -6.44 -4.20 4.55
C GLN A 46 -7.42 -4.98 5.42
N GLU A 47 -7.64 -6.27 5.13
CA GLU A 47 -8.48 -7.13 5.96
C GLU A 47 -7.85 -7.43 7.33
N GLU A 48 -6.53 -7.48 7.39
CA GLU A 48 -5.75 -7.64 8.63
C GLU A 48 -5.61 -6.35 9.45
N LEU A 49 -6.05 -5.20 8.92
CA LEU A 49 -6.00 -3.95 9.68
C LEU A 49 -6.89 -4.02 10.93
N PRO A 50 -6.43 -3.46 12.05
CA PRO A 50 -7.26 -3.35 13.25
C PRO A 50 -8.51 -2.54 12.95
N ARG A 51 -9.68 -3.09 13.29
CA ARG A 51 -10.96 -2.39 13.18
C ARG A 51 -11.27 -1.62 14.47
N PRO A 52 -11.79 -0.38 14.38
CA PRO A 52 -12.29 0.27 13.17
C PRO A 52 -11.16 0.84 12.27
N VAL A 53 -11.31 0.64 10.95
CA VAL A 53 -10.39 1.25 9.99
C VAL A 53 -10.69 2.73 9.88
N ASP A 54 -9.64 3.53 9.76
CA ASP A 54 -9.78 4.99 9.67
C ASP A 54 -10.53 5.39 8.39
N PRO A 55 -11.62 6.19 8.46
CA PRO A 55 -12.41 6.54 7.28
C PRO A 55 -11.61 7.29 6.22
N ARG A 56 -10.58 8.05 6.63
CA ARG A 56 -9.64 8.70 5.70
C ARG A 56 -8.83 7.68 4.92
N LEU A 57 -8.28 6.68 5.60
CA LEU A 57 -7.51 5.61 4.98
C LEU A 57 -8.40 4.81 4.00
N ALA A 58 -9.61 4.42 4.44
CA ALA A 58 -10.57 3.74 3.58
C ALA A 58 -10.90 4.56 2.31
N HIS A 59 -11.08 5.88 2.44
CA HIS A 59 -11.33 6.76 1.31
C HIS A 59 -10.17 6.76 0.31
N TYR A 60 -8.93 6.85 0.77
CA TYR A 60 -7.76 6.84 -0.10
C TYR A 60 -7.60 5.51 -0.84
N LEU A 61 -7.81 4.40 -0.13
CA LEU A 61 -7.74 3.05 -0.71
C LEU A 61 -8.83 2.83 -1.76
N HIS A 62 -10.07 3.26 -1.47
CA HIS A 62 -11.19 3.19 -2.42
C HIS A 62 -10.95 4.03 -3.68
N ARG A 63 -10.36 5.22 -3.53
CA ARG A 63 -9.95 6.09 -4.65
C ARG A 63 -8.68 5.61 -5.36
N LYS A 64 -8.08 4.48 -4.95
CA LYS A 64 -6.76 4.00 -5.41
C LYS A 64 -5.66 5.06 -5.30
N SER A 65 -5.83 6.01 -4.38
CA SER A 65 -4.86 7.07 -4.09
C SER A 65 -3.79 6.52 -3.15
N TYR A 66 -2.99 5.58 -3.66
CA TYR A 66 -1.97 4.87 -2.88
C TYR A 66 -0.89 5.77 -2.29
N ASP A 67 -0.56 6.87 -2.98
CA ASP A 67 0.34 7.92 -2.49
C ASP A 67 -0.19 8.57 -1.20
N LYS A 68 -1.46 8.99 -1.19
CA LYS A 68 -2.12 9.56 -0.01
C LYS A 68 -2.34 8.54 1.10
N ALA A 69 -2.66 7.30 0.74
CA ALA A 69 -2.79 6.21 1.71
C ALA A 69 -1.44 5.92 2.40
N LEU A 70 -0.34 5.94 1.65
CA LEU A 70 1.02 5.78 2.19
C LEU A 70 1.38 6.92 3.14
N GLU A 71 1.22 8.18 2.71
CA GLU A 71 1.47 9.35 3.57
C GLU A 71 0.66 9.28 4.87
N TYR A 72 -0.60 8.85 4.79
CA TYR A 72 -1.45 8.69 5.96
C TYR A 72 -0.91 7.63 6.92
N LEU A 73 -0.58 6.44 6.40
CA LEU A 73 -0.06 5.34 7.20
C LEU A 73 1.28 5.67 7.84
N GLU A 74 2.21 6.28 7.10
CA GLU A 74 3.51 6.70 7.65
C GLU A 74 3.33 7.69 8.81
N ARG A 75 2.36 8.61 8.71
CA ARG A 75 2.02 9.51 9.83
C ARG A 75 1.40 8.80 11.02
N VAL A 76 0.49 7.83 10.79
CA VAL A 76 -0.12 7.06 11.86
C VAL A 76 0.92 6.21 12.59
N ILE A 77 1.82 5.55 11.84
CA ILE A 77 2.92 4.74 12.40
C ILE A 77 3.83 5.64 13.23
N ALA A 78 4.30 6.76 12.66
CA ALA A 78 5.17 7.70 13.37
C ALA A 78 4.49 8.32 14.61
N ALA A 79 3.16 8.49 14.60
CA ALA A 79 2.40 8.95 15.75
C ALA A 79 2.18 7.86 16.81
N SER A 80 2.15 6.58 16.41
CA SER A 80 1.97 5.44 17.31
C SER A 80 3.25 5.00 18.02
N GLU A 81 4.43 5.35 17.50
CA GLU A 81 5.73 5.08 18.13
C GLU A 81 6.13 6.15 19.18
N LYS A 82 5.28 7.17 19.37
CA LYS A 82 5.55 8.33 20.23
C LYS A 82 4.67 8.34 21.47
#